data_AF-A0A351L2W4-F1
#
_entry.id   AF-A0A351L2W4-F1
#
_cell.length_a   1.000
_cell.length_b   1.000
_cell.length_c   1.000
_cell.angle_alpha   90.00
_cell.angle_beta   90.00
_cell.angle_gamma   90.00
#
_symmetry.space_group_name_H-M   'P 1'
#
loop_
_entity.id
_entity.type
_entity.pdbx_description
1 polymer ?
#
loop_
_entity_poly.entity_id
_entity_poly.type
_entity_poly.pdbx_seq_one_letter_code
_entity_poly.pdbx_strand_id
1 'polypeptide(L)'
;MVQTLDDTKRMAIAMELADMKEVQNLLIANEQKLISAIGDQEIAKRFQDMLEDDRKNLGVLETVMIQYGVKAEPRDTINKMVEKVQQMMEGSELTLYQKAFQHELLKHQQVMTGLLIHKCAQVVGADVAVAIAPLNTINFENRAHQEQLKGILEILGTRELTGNDPDQGLWGRVQDAIAALSGVFGSAVTQTSDKQDMDIRDLIRLDHNKTNTIFTEIGATDDPQKIQEYFGQLYKDLTVHAIAEEQV
;
A
#
# COMPACT_ATOMS: atom_id res chain seq x y z
N MET A 1 -39.83 -17.91 5.43
CA MET A 1 -39.02 -17.53 6.62
C MET A 1 -38.72 -16.05 6.50
N VAL A 2 -38.99 -15.27 7.54
CA VAL A 2 -38.57 -13.86 7.61
C VAL A 2 -37.09 -13.86 7.97
N GLN A 3 -36.23 -13.28 7.13
CA GLN A 3 -34.81 -13.11 7.46
C GLN A 3 -34.68 -12.15 8.65
N THR A 4 -33.90 -12.53 9.66
CA THR A 4 -33.58 -11.62 10.76
C THR A 4 -32.48 -10.64 10.35
N LEU A 5 -32.36 -9.51 11.06
CA LEU A 5 -31.30 -8.53 10.80
C LEU A 5 -29.90 -9.15 10.85
N ASP A 6 -29.69 -10.12 11.73
CA ASP A 6 -28.40 -10.81 11.86
C ASP A 6 -28.16 -11.79 10.71
N ASP A 7 -29.20 -12.42 10.16
CA ASP A 7 -29.08 -13.23 8.93
C ASP A 7 -28.65 -12.37 7.74
N THR A 8 -29.18 -11.15 7.62
CA THR A 8 -28.81 -10.20 6.57
C THR A 8 -27.35 -9.76 6.70
N LYS A 9 -26.88 -9.41 7.91
CA LYS A 9 -25.47 -9.05 8.14
C LYS A 9 -24.54 -10.20 7.83
N ARG A 10 -24.91 -11.42 8.26
CA ARG A 10 -24.10 -12.62 8.02
C ARG A 10 -24.01 -12.96 6.54
N MET A 11 -25.12 -12.81 5.80
CA MET A 11 -25.14 -12.96 4.35
C MET A 11 -24.26 -11.90 3.66
N ALA A 12 -24.26 -10.65 4.13
CA ALA A 12 -23.39 -9.61 3.57
C ALA A 12 -21.91 -9.96 3.71
N ILE A 13 -21.48 -10.46 4.88
CA ILE A 13 -20.10 -10.94 5.07
C ILE A 13 -19.80 -12.14 4.16
N ALA A 14 -20.74 -13.06 3.98
CA ALA A 14 -20.57 -14.21 3.08
C ALA A 14 -20.35 -13.77 1.63
N MET A 15 -21.12 -12.77 1.16
CA MET A 15 -20.95 -12.21 -0.18
C MET A 15 -19.58 -11.55 -0.35
N GLU A 16 -19.13 -10.75 0.62
CA GLU A 16 -17.79 -10.13 0.57
C GLU A 16 -16.66 -11.18 0.56
N LEU A 17 -16.81 -12.29 1.30
CA LEU A 17 -15.86 -13.41 1.25
C LEU A 17 -15.83 -14.08 -0.14
N ALA A 18 -17.00 -14.26 -0.77
CA ALA A 18 -17.10 -14.83 -2.11
C ALA A 18 -16.46 -13.91 -3.17
N ASP A 19 -16.66 -12.61 -3.06
CA ASP A 19 -16.00 -11.62 -3.92
C ASP A 19 -14.48 -11.58 -3.72
N MET A 20 -14.05 -11.62 -2.45
CA MET A 20 -12.63 -11.69 -2.10
C MET A 20 -11.98 -12.93 -2.71
N LYS A 21 -12.70 -14.06 -2.79
CA LYS A 21 -12.22 -15.28 -3.45
C LYS A 21 -12.04 -15.07 -4.95
N GLU A 22 -12.99 -14.42 -5.61
CA GLU A 22 -12.89 -14.17 -7.05
C GLU A 22 -11.73 -13.22 -7.37
N VAL A 23 -11.52 -12.18 -6.55
CA VAL A 23 -10.35 -11.31 -6.65
C VAL A 23 -9.05 -12.07 -6.37
N GLN A 24 -9.03 -13.02 -5.43
CA GLN A 24 -7.85 -13.87 -5.19
C GLN A 24 -7.48 -14.71 -6.41
N ASN A 25 -8.47 -15.29 -7.10
CA ASN A 25 -8.24 -16.02 -8.34
C ASN A 25 -7.69 -15.12 -9.46
N LEU A 26 -8.21 -13.90 -9.56
CA LEU A 26 -7.70 -12.90 -10.49
C LEU A 26 -6.24 -12.53 -10.21
N LEU A 27 -5.87 -12.31 -8.94
CA LEU A 27 -4.49 -12.02 -8.54
C LEU A 27 -3.54 -13.13 -8.98
N ILE A 28 -3.89 -14.39 -8.68
CA ILE A 28 -3.13 -15.59 -9.09
C ILE A 28 -2.95 -15.65 -10.61
N ALA A 29 -4.00 -15.36 -11.38
CA ALA A 29 -3.95 -15.36 -12.84
C ALA A 29 -3.07 -14.22 -13.39
N ASN A 30 -3.15 -13.04 -12.77
CA ASN A 30 -2.34 -11.88 -13.15
C ASN A 30 -0.85 -12.12 -12.87
N GLU A 31 -0.50 -12.70 -11.73
CA GLU A 31 0.88 -13.02 -11.38
C GLU A 31 1.51 -13.99 -12.39
N GLN A 32 0.79 -15.04 -12.78
CA GLN A 32 1.25 -15.98 -13.81
C GLN A 32 1.55 -15.28 -15.15
N LYS A 33 0.68 -14.34 -15.55
CA LYS A 33 0.86 -13.54 -16.77
C LYS A 33 2.06 -12.60 -16.65
N LEU A 34 2.19 -11.90 -15.52
CA LEU A 34 3.30 -10.98 -15.25
C LEU A 34 4.63 -11.70 -15.23
N ILE A 35 4.73 -12.84 -14.53
CA ILE A 35 5.95 -13.69 -14.52
C ILE A 35 6.37 -14.07 -15.94
N SER A 36 5.40 -14.39 -16.81
CA SER A 36 5.67 -14.79 -18.20
C SER A 36 6.09 -13.61 -19.10
N ALA A 37 5.69 -12.39 -18.75
CA ALA A 37 5.96 -11.18 -19.53
C ALA A 37 7.22 -10.42 -19.08
N ILE A 38 7.68 -10.62 -17.84
CA ILE A 38 8.81 -9.93 -17.26
C ILE A 38 10.12 -10.63 -17.62
N GLY A 39 11.00 -9.91 -18.33
CA GLY A 39 12.34 -10.42 -18.67
C GLY A 39 13.34 -10.38 -17.50
N ASP A 40 13.12 -9.50 -16.53
CA ASP A 40 13.96 -9.35 -15.33
C ASP A 40 13.72 -10.52 -14.36
N GLN A 41 14.77 -11.32 -14.14
CA GLN A 41 14.69 -12.54 -13.33
C GLN A 41 14.45 -12.26 -11.84
N GLU A 42 14.94 -11.14 -11.30
CA GLU A 42 14.71 -10.79 -9.90
C GLU A 42 13.26 -10.37 -9.68
N ILE A 43 12.72 -9.54 -10.58
CA ILE A 43 11.32 -9.13 -10.51
C ILE A 43 10.41 -10.35 -10.74
N ALA A 44 10.70 -11.19 -11.72
CA ALA A 44 9.93 -12.41 -11.98
C ALA A 44 9.92 -13.34 -10.76
N LYS A 45 11.06 -13.48 -10.06
CA LYS A 45 11.14 -14.25 -8.82
C LYS A 45 10.26 -13.67 -7.71
N ARG A 46 10.26 -12.36 -7.51
CA ARG A 46 9.38 -11.73 -6.51
C ARG A 46 7.91 -12.01 -6.78
N PHE A 47 7.47 -11.96 -8.05
CA PHE A 47 6.11 -12.38 -8.41
C PHE A 47 5.86 -13.88 -8.24
N GLN A 48 6.87 -14.75 -8.44
CA GLN A 48 6.75 -16.18 -8.14
C GLN A 48 6.52 -16.43 -6.65
N ASP A 49 7.28 -15.74 -5.78
CA ASP A 49 7.11 -15.82 -4.34
C ASP A 49 5.69 -15.36 -3.93
N MET A 50 5.22 -14.22 -4.47
CA MET A 50 3.84 -13.75 -4.26
C MET A 50 2.79 -14.77 -4.72
N LEU A 51 3.00 -15.41 -5.87
CA LEU A 51 2.09 -16.40 -6.44
C LEU A 51 1.99 -17.65 -5.58
N GLU A 52 3.10 -18.09 -4.98
CA GLU A 52 3.09 -19.22 -4.05
C GLU A 52 2.30 -18.89 -2.80
N ASP A 53 2.50 -17.71 -2.24
CA ASP A 53 1.77 -17.24 -1.06
C ASP A 53 0.29 -17.03 -1.38
N ASP A 54 -0.05 -16.51 -2.55
CA ASP A 54 -1.44 -16.33 -2.99
C ASP A 54 -2.20 -17.63 -3.19
N ARG A 55 -1.52 -18.68 -3.67
CA ARG A 55 -2.12 -20.01 -3.75
C ARG A 55 -2.40 -20.60 -2.35
N LYS A 56 -1.52 -20.36 -1.38
CA LYS A 56 -1.76 -20.73 0.02
C LYS A 56 -2.93 -19.93 0.60
N ASN A 57 -2.96 -18.62 0.34
CA ASN A 57 -4.01 -17.71 0.78
C ASN A 57 -5.38 -18.08 0.23
N LEU A 58 -5.48 -18.55 -1.01
CA LEU A 58 -6.73 -19.10 -1.55
C LEU A 58 -7.24 -20.27 -0.69
N GLY A 59 -6.36 -21.21 -0.30
CA GLY A 59 -6.73 -22.32 0.57
C GLY A 59 -7.16 -21.89 1.98
N VAL A 60 -6.50 -20.87 2.55
CA VAL A 60 -6.92 -20.26 3.83
C VAL A 60 -8.29 -19.62 3.70
N LEU A 61 -8.53 -18.87 2.62
CA LEU A 61 -9.81 -18.20 2.36
C LEU A 61 -10.94 -19.21 2.19
N GLU A 62 -10.71 -20.30 1.46
CA GLU A 62 -11.67 -21.39 1.32
C GLU A 62 -12.00 -22.03 2.67
N THR A 63 -10.99 -22.22 3.52
CA THR A 63 -11.18 -22.73 4.88
C THR A 63 -12.03 -21.77 5.71
N VAL A 64 -11.78 -20.46 5.64
CA VAL A 64 -12.59 -19.43 6.30
C VAL A 64 -14.03 -19.47 5.83
N MET A 65 -14.27 -19.56 4.52
CA MET A 65 -15.63 -19.65 3.97
C MET A 65 -16.37 -20.89 4.47
N ILE A 66 -15.69 -22.04 4.55
CA ILE A 66 -16.27 -23.28 5.09
C ILE A 66 -16.60 -23.14 6.58
N GLN A 67 -15.66 -22.62 7.38
CA GLN A 67 -15.84 -22.45 8.82
C GLN A 67 -16.92 -21.41 9.16
N TYR A 68 -17.03 -20.37 8.34
CA TYR A 68 -18.07 -19.37 8.47
C TYR A 68 -19.47 -19.94 8.19
N GLY A 69 -19.56 -20.93 7.30
CA GLY A 69 -20.74 -21.79 7.13
C GLY A 69 -21.92 -21.15 6.38
N VAL A 70 -21.89 -19.85 6.13
CA VAL A 70 -22.89 -19.14 5.30
C VAL A 70 -22.41 -19.13 3.86
N LYS A 71 -23.19 -19.73 2.97
CA LYS A 71 -22.89 -19.77 1.53
C LYS A 71 -23.43 -18.53 0.82
N ALA A 72 -22.58 -17.94 -0.01
CA ALA A 72 -22.94 -16.90 -0.95
C ALA A 72 -22.10 -17.06 -2.22
N GLU A 73 -22.61 -16.48 -3.30
CA GLU A 73 -21.91 -16.38 -4.58
C GLU A 73 -21.33 -14.96 -4.73
N PRO A 74 -20.26 -14.79 -5.51
CA PRO A 74 -19.73 -13.46 -5.81
C PRO A 74 -20.78 -12.62 -6.54
N ARG A 75 -20.77 -11.30 -6.28
CA ARG A 75 -21.65 -10.33 -6.92
C ARG A 75 -21.33 -10.24 -8.42
N ASP A 76 -22.37 -10.11 -9.25
CA ASP A 76 -22.24 -9.92 -10.70
C ASP A 76 -21.31 -8.75 -11.08
N THR A 77 -21.29 -7.70 -10.27
CA THR A 77 -20.41 -6.54 -10.48
C THR A 77 -18.94 -6.89 -10.31
N ILE A 78 -18.62 -7.80 -9.39
CA ILE A 78 -17.26 -8.28 -9.17
C ILE A 78 -16.84 -9.21 -10.31
N ASN A 79 -17.72 -10.12 -10.74
CA ASN A 79 -17.45 -10.97 -11.90
C ASN A 79 -17.16 -10.13 -13.17
N LYS A 80 -17.94 -9.07 -13.41
CA LYS A 80 -17.70 -8.14 -14.53
C LYS A 80 -16.39 -7.36 -14.39
N MET A 81 -16.06 -6.92 -13.17
CA MET A 81 -14.77 -6.26 -12.90
C MET A 81 -13.62 -7.21 -13.20
N VAL A 82 -13.70 -8.45 -12.75
CA VAL A 82 -12.69 -9.50 -12.95
C VAL A 82 -12.48 -9.77 -14.43
N GLU A 83 -13.57 -9.98 -15.18
CA GLU A 83 -13.51 -10.17 -16.63
C GLU A 83 -12.83 -8.97 -17.32
N LYS A 84 -13.22 -7.74 -16.96
CA LYS A 84 -12.68 -6.54 -17.58
C LYS A 84 -11.19 -6.37 -17.31
N VAL A 85 -10.77 -6.63 -16.08
CA VAL A 85 -9.35 -6.58 -15.71
C VAL A 85 -8.57 -7.67 -16.42
N GLN A 86 -9.10 -8.89 -16.53
CA GLN A 86 -8.44 -9.97 -17.30
C GLN A 86 -8.21 -9.57 -18.75
N GLN A 87 -9.20 -8.95 -19.40
CA GLN A 87 -9.07 -8.41 -20.76
C GLN A 87 -7.94 -7.37 -20.85
N MET A 88 -7.85 -6.44 -19.89
CA MET A 88 -6.79 -5.43 -19.85
C MET A 88 -5.40 -6.06 -19.65
N MET A 89 -5.31 -7.10 -18.82
CA MET A 89 -4.05 -7.82 -18.54
C MET A 89 -3.59 -8.67 -19.74
N GLU A 90 -4.52 -9.19 -20.54
CA GLU A 90 -4.23 -9.95 -21.77
C GLU A 90 -3.96 -9.05 -22.97
N GLY A 91 -4.65 -7.92 -23.05
CA GLY A 91 -4.55 -6.97 -24.15
C GLY A 91 -3.23 -6.22 -24.20
N SER A 92 -3.07 -5.44 -25.26
CA SER A 92 -1.95 -4.51 -25.46
C SER A 92 -2.26 -3.08 -25.01
N GLU A 93 -3.42 -2.87 -24.37
CA GLU A 93 -3.88 -1.55 -23.90
C GLU A 93 -3.02 -1.03 -22.76
N LEU A 94 -2.46 -1.94 -21.96
CA LEU A 94 -1.56 -1.63 -20.85
C LEU A 94 -0.14 -2.06 -21.20
N THR A 95 0.81 -1.19 -20.87
CA THR A 95 2.23 -1.55 -20.86
C THR A 95 2.58 -2.42 -19.65
N LEU A 96 3.83 -2.87 -19.55
CA LEU A 96 4.21 -3.83 -18.51
C LEU A 96 4.12 -3.24 -17.11
N TYR A 97 4.63 -2.01 -16.89
CA TYR A 97 4.50 -1.38 -15.57
C TYR A 97 3.04 -1.06 -15.24
N GLN A 98 2.21 -0.71 -16.23
CA GLN A 98 0.79 -0.43 -16.02
C GLN A 98 0.01 -1.68 -15.62
N LYS A 99 0.35 -2.85 -16.18
CA LYS A 99 -0.18 -4.15 -15.74
C LYS A 99 0.23 -4.47 -14.31
N ALA A 100 1.50 -4.23 -13.95
CA ALA A 100 1.95 -4.40 -12.57
C ALA A 100 1.22 -3.43 -11.61
N PHE A 101 0.90 -2.20 -12.06
CA PHE A 101 0.18 -1.21 -11.26
C PHE A 101 -1.27 -1.63 -11.04
N GLN A 102 -1.93 -2.15 -12.08
CA GLN A 102 -3.27 -2.72 -11.98
C GLN A 102 -3.30 -3.90 -11.00
N HIS A 103 -2.24 -4.72 -10.96
CA HIS A 103 -2.10 -5.81 -9.98
C HIS A 103 -1.94 -5.29 -8.55
N GLU A 104 -1.13 -4.26 -8.33
CA GLU A 104 -0.98 -3.61 -7.01
C GLU A 104 -2.31 -3.05 -6.51
N LEU A 105 -3.10 -2.40 -7.37
CA LEU A 105 -4.41 -1.89 -7.00
C LEU A 105 -5.35 -3.00 -6.50
N LEU A 106 -5.33 -4.17 -7.16
CA LEU A 106 -6.13 -5.33 -6.74
C LEU A 106 -5.64 -5.90 -5.40
N LYS A 107 -4.33 -5.96 -5.18
CA LYS A 107 -3.74 -6.35 -3.88
C LYS A 107 -4.19 -5.41 -2.77
N HIS A 108 -4.18 -4.10 -3.05
CA HIS A 108 -4.68 -3.11 -2.10
C HIS A 108 -6.14 -3.33 -1.75
N GLN A 109 -7.00 -3.51 -2.77
CA GLN A 109 -8.40 -3.85 -2.56
C GLN A 109 -8.55 -5.11 -1.70
N GLN A 110 -7.79 -6.16 -1.97
CA GLN A 110 -7.84 -7.43 -1.23
C GLN A 110 -7.52 -7.25 0.26
N VAL A 111 -6.48 -6.47 0.59
CA VAL A 111 -6.15 -6.13 1.99
C VAL A 111 -7.28 -5.34 2.64
N MET A 112 -7.77 -4.29 1.98
CA MET A 112 -8.80 -3.43 2.56
C MET A 112 -10.11 -4.19 2.79
N THR A 113 -10.50 -5.08 1.87
CA THR A 113 -11.65 -5.98 2.02
C THR A 113 -11.47 -6.93 3.19
N GLY A 114 -10.31 -7.59 3.31
CA GLY A 114 -10.05 -8.51 4.43
C GLY A 114 -10.10 -7.80 5.80
N LEU A 115 -9.60 -6.57 5.90
CA LEU A 115 -9.69 -5.76 7.11
C LEU A 115 -11.12 -5.32 7.43
N LEU A 116 -11.90 -4.96 6.40
CA LEU A 116 -13.29 -4.60 6.55
C LEU A 116 -14.12 -5.81 7.05
N ILE A 117 -13.94 -6.98 6.44
CA ILE A 117 -14.58 -8.22 6.90
C ILE A 117 -14.22 -8.50 8.36
N HIS A 118 -12.94 -8.34 8.73
CA HIS A 118 -12.51 -8.47 10.11
C HIS A 118 -13.27 -7.55 11.07
N LYS A 119 -13.42 -6.27 10.71
CA LYS A 119 -14.17 -5.30 11.53
C LYS A 119 -15.66 -5.60 11.58
N CYS A 120 -16.27 -6.01 10.46
CA CYS A 120 -17.67 -6.41 10.43
C CYS A 120 -17.93 -7.61 11.36
N ALA A 121 -17.07 -8.61 11.35
CA ALA A 121 -17.18 -9.77 12.21
C ALA A 121 -17.10 -9.44 13.71
N GLN A 122 -16.22 -8.52 14.11
CA GLN A 122 -16.11 -8.04 15.49
C GLN A 122 -17.43 -7.46 16.02
N VAL A 123 -18.26 -6.90 15.13
CA VAL A 123 -19.56 -6.29 15.47
C VAL A 123 -20.70 -7.30 15.38
N VAL A 124 -20.65 -8.25 14.44
CA VAL A 124 -21.75 -9.21 14.21
C VAL A 124 -21.81 -10.29 15.29
N GLY A 125 -20.67 -10.81 15.75
CA GLY A 125 -20.67 -11.84 16.80
C GLY A 125 -19.32 -12.50 17.00
N ALA A 126 -19.09 -12.99 18.23
CA ALA A 126 -17.83 -13.64 18.60
C ALA A 126 -17.55 -14.92 17.79
N ASP A 127 -18.59 -15.68 17.45
CA ASP A 127 -18.49 -16.87 16.60
C ASP A 127 -18.02 -16.52 15.18
N VAL A 128 -18.53 -15.42 14.62
CA VAL A 128 -18.11 -14.92 13.31
C VAL A 128 -16.66 -14.46 13.35
N ALA A 129 -16.28 -13.69 14.38
CA ALA A 129 -14.91 -13.22 14.56
C ALA A 129 -13.89 -14.35 14.65
N VAL A 130 -14.25 -15.47 15.31
CA VAL A 130 -13.40 -16.67 15.37
C VAL A 130 -13.28 -17.33 14.00
N ALA A 131 -14.40 -17.50 13.28
CA ALA A 131 -14.41 -18.17 11.97
C ALA A 131 -13.57 -17.45 10.91
N ILE A 132 -13.50 -16.11 10.97
CA ILE A 132 -12.75 -15.31 10.00
C ILE A 132 -11.36 -14.88 10.48
N ALA A 133 -10.95 -15.24 11.70
CA ALA A 133 -9.64 -14.89 12.25
C ALA A 133 -8.45 -15.26 11.33
N PRO A 134 -8.47 -16.40 10.59
CA PRO A 134 -7.40 -16.74 9.66
C PRO A 134 -7.18 -15.72 8.52
N LEU A 135 -8.14 -14.84 8.21
CA LEU A 135 -7.94 -13.76 7.23
C LEU A 135 -6.82 -12.79 7.61
N ASN A 136 -6.45 -12.73 8.90
CA ASN A 136 -5.33 -11.89 9.34
C ASN A 136 -3.99 -12.32 8.72
N THR A 137 -3.80 -13.62 8.45
CA THR A 137 -2.61 -14.12 7.74
C THR A 137 -2.59 -13.58 6.32
N ILE A 138 -3.69 -13.72 5.58
CA ILE A 138 -3.85 -13.20 4.21
C ILE A 138 -3.57 -11.68 4.18
N ASN A 139 -4.10 -10.94 5.16
CA ASN A 139 -3.89 -9.48 5.26
C ASN A 139 -2.44 -9.09 5.59
N PHE A 140 -1.70 -9.94 6.30
CA PHE A 140 -0.30 -9.68 6.62
C PHE A 140 0.57 -9.91 5.39
N GLU A 141 0.40 -11.05 4.71
CA GLU A 141 1.15 -11.41 3.50
C GLU A 141 0.89 -10.42 2.37
N ASN A 142 -0.38 -10.07 2.12
CA ASN A 142 -0.69 -9.11 1.07
C ASN A 142 -0.12 -7.71 1.34
N ARG A 143 0.05 -7.28 2.60
CA ARG A 143 0.76 -6.02 2.90
C ARG A 143 2.24 -6.11 2.58
N ALA A 144 2.88 -7.25 2.86
CA ALA A 144 4.27 -7.47 2.45
C ALA A 144 4.39 -7.46 0.91
N HIS A 145 3.44 -8.07 0.21
CA HIS A 145 3.37 -8.03 -1.25
C HIS A 145 3.23 -6.59 -1.79
N GLN A 146 2.38 -5.75 -1.17
CA GLN A 146 2.25 -4.34 -1.56
C GLN A 146 3.58 -3.60 -1.47
N GLU A 147 4.36 -3.83 -0.41
CA GLU A 147 5.66 -3.18 -0.26
C GLU A 147 6.66 -3.66 -1.33
N GLN A 148 6.67 -4.95 -1.64
CA GLN A 148 7.47 -5.48 -2.74
C GLN A 148 7.02 -4.91 -4.11
N LEU A 149 5.71 -4.76 -4.33
CA LEU A 149 5.14 -4.22 -5.56
C LEU A 149 5.51 -2.76 -5.78
N LYS A 150 5.60 -1.93 -4.73
CA LYS A 150 6.11 -0.55 -4.85
C LYS A 150 7.51 -0.53 -5.47
N GLY A 151 8.44 -1.34 -4.95
CA GLY A 151 9.80 -1.42 -5.50
C GLY A 151 9.84 -1.98 -6.92
N ILE A 152 8.97 -2.95 -7.25
CA ILE A 152 8.84 -3.46 -8.62
C ILE A 152 8.34 -2.37 -9.56
N LEU A 153 7.35 -1.58 -9.14
CA LEU A 153 6.77 -0.49 -9.94
C LEU A 153 7.77 0.63 -10.17
N GLU A 154 8.57 0.96 -9.17
CA GLU A 154 9.67 1.92 -9.30
C GLU A 154 10.65 1.49 -10.40
N ILE A 155 11.07 0.21 -10.39
CA ILE A 155 11.99 -0.34 -11.40
C ILE A 155 11.35 -0.38 -12.78
N LEU A 156 10.18 -1.04 -12.91
CA LEU A 156 9.52 -1.20 -14.21
C LEU A 156 9.11 0.15 -14.80
N GLY A 157 8.54 1.03 -13.97
CA GLY A 157 8.10 2.36 -14.38
C GLY A 157 9.26 3.25 -14.81
N THR A 158 10.35 3.32 -14.02
CA THR A 158 11.51 4.16 -14.37
C THR A 158 12.18 3.68 -15.65
N ARG A 159 12.36 2.36 -15.80
CA ARG A 159 12.93 1.77 -17.02
C ARG A 159 12.07 2.04 -18.23
N GLU A 160 10.76 1.83 -18.13
CA GLU A 160 9.88 2.01 -19.28
C GLU A 160 9.73 3.48 -19.69
N LEU A 161 9.63 4.39 -18.71
CA LEU A 161 9.40 5.81 -18.97
C LEU A 161 10.68 6.57 -19.37
N THR A 162 11.85 6.13 -18.88
CA THR A 162 13.11 6.88 -19.07
C THR A 162 14.17 6.12 -19.85
N GLY A 163 14.05 4.79 -19.96
CA GLY A 163 15.08 3.91 -20.51
C GLY A 163 16.24 3.61 -19.54
N ASN A 164 16.17 4.07 -18.29
CA ASN A 164 17.23 3.90 -17.28
C ASN A 164 16.73 3.16 -16.03
N ASP A 165 17.66 2.58 -15.25
CA ASP A 165 17.37 2.05 -13.93
C ASP A 165 17.07 3.16 -12.91
N PRO A 166 16.20 2.93 -11.91
CA PRO A 166 16.04 3.87 -10.80
C PRO A 166 17.31 4.00 -9.96
N ASP A 167 17.58 5.19 -9.41
CA ASP A 167 18.70 5.40 -8.50
C ASP A 167 18.39 4.82 -7.11
N GLN A 168 18.68 3.53 -6.93
CA GLN A 168 18.52 2.85 -5.64
C GLN A 168 19.69 3.06 -4.67
N GLY A 169 20.61 3.97 -5.00
CA GLY A 169 21.69 4.40 -4.12
C GLY A 169 21.17 5.00 -2.81
N LEU A 170 22.07 5.17 -1.84
CA LEU A 170 21.77 5.90 -0.59
C LEU A 170 21.20 7.31 -0.87
N TRP A 171 21.57 7.91 -2.00
CA TRP A 171 21.15 9.24 -2.39
C TRP A 171 19.73 9.32 -2.96
N GLY A 172 19.33 8.42 -3.86
CA GLY A 172 17.95 8.35 -4.34
C GLY A 172 16.94 8.11 -3.22
N ARG A 173 17.26 7.22 -2.25
CA ARG A 173 16.43 7.00 -1.06
C ARG A 173 16.32 8.23 -0.14
N VAL A 174 17.35 9.06 -0.07
CA VAL A 174 17.32 10.33 0.66
C VAL A 174 16.46 11.35 -0.10
N GLN A 175 16.58 11.42 -1.43
CA GLN A 175 15.74 12.30 -2.26
C GLN A 175 14.26 11.91 -2.18
N ASP A 176 13.93 10.62 -2.22
CA ASP A 176 12.54 10.14 -2.06
C ASP A 176 11.97 10.46 -0.68
N ALA A 177 12.78 10.34 0.39
CA ALA A 177 12.38 10.72 1.74
C ALA A 177 12.17 12.24 1.85
N ILE A 178 13.02 13.06 1.23
CA ILE A 178 12.86 14.52 1.19
C ILE A 178 11.61 14.90 0.39
N ALA A 179 11.34 14.26 -0.75
CA ALA A 179 10.18 14.50 -1.59
C ALA A 179 8.86 14.08 -0.89
N ALA A 180 8.86 12.96 -0.19
CA ALA A 180 7.71 12.53 0.60
C ALA A 180 7.42 13.49 1.76
N LEU A 181 8.46 14.00 2.44
CA LEU A 181 8.33 14.97 3.52
C LEU A 181 7.90 16.36 3.00
N SER A 182 8.43 16.82 1.87
CA SER A 182 8.03 18.10 1.25
C SER A 182 6.59 18.06 0.73
N GLY A 183 6.10 16.90 0.27
CA GLY A 183 4.68 16.68 -0.06
C GLY A 183 3.72 16.88 1.12
N VAL A 184 4.15 16.55 2.35
CA VAL A 184 3.37 16.82 3.57
C VAL A 184 3.29 18.32 3.87
N PHE A 185 4.36 19.08 3.58
CA PHE A 185 4.34 20.54 3.70
C PHE A 185 3.52 21.22 2.60
N GLY A 186 3.53 20.70 1.36
CA GLY A 186 2.64 21.16 0.29
C GLY A 186 1.15 20.95 0.60
N SER A 187 0.83 19.88 1.33
CA SER A 187 -0.55 19.55 1.75
C SER A 187 -1.07 20.47 2.87
N ALA A 188 -0.20 20.94 3.76
CA ALA A 188 -0.56 21.91 4.79
C ALA A 188 -0.66 23.35 4.25
N VAL A 189 0.08 23.67 3.17
CA VAL A 189 0.09 25.02 2.56
C VAL A 189 -1.00 25.20 1.51
N THR A 190 -1.50 24.13 0.88
CA THR A 190 -2.58 24.22 -0.13
C THR A 190 -3.94 24.64 0.43
N GLN A 191 -4.13 24.66 1.75
CA GLN A 191 -5.36 25.20 2.36
C GLN A 191 -5.30 26.69 2.74
N THR A 192 -4.18 27.39 2.55
CA THR A 192 -4.09 28.83 2.85
C THR A 192 -3.36 29.62 1.77
N SER A 193 -4.18 30.20 0.87
CA SER A 193 -4.00 31.47 0.14
C SER A 193 -2.84 31.62 -0.85
N ASP A 194 -3.22 32.01 -2.08
CA ASP A 194 -2.52 32.92 -3.00
C ASP A 194 -1.17 33.48 -2.50
N LYS A 195 -0.05 32.82 -2.83
CA LYS A 195 1.26 33.48 -2.79
C LYS A 195 2.18 32.97 -3.90
N GLN A 196 2.76 33.96 -4.59
CA GLN A 196 3.90 33.88 -5.50
C GLN A 196 4.99 32.94 -5.00
N ASP A 197 5.62 32.27 -5.96
CA ASP A 197 6.82 31.46 -5.85
C ASP A 197 7.72 31.87 -4.68
N MET A 198 7.86 30.97 -3.71
CA MET A 198 8.84 31.13 -2.64
C MET A 198 10.26 31.06 -3.21
N ASP A 199 11.09 32.06 -2.90
CA ASP A 199 12.52 32.05 -3.26
C ASP A 199 13.32 31.22 -2.22
N ILE A 200 14.50 30.76 -2.62
CA ILE A 200 15.40 29.90 -1.82
C ILE A 200 15.75 30.52 -0.45
N ARG A 201 15.75 31.85 -0.35
CA ARG A 201 16.00 32.58 0.90
C ARG A 201 14.87 32.43 1.91
N ASP A 202 13.63 32.29 1.46
CA ASP A 202 12.49 32.08 2.34
C ASP A 202 12.48 30.63 2.87
N LEU A 203 12.93 29.67 2.06
CA LEU A 203 13.15 28.29 2.48
C LEU A 203 14.26 28.18 3.54
N ILE A 204 15.42 28.81 3.32
CA ILE A 204 16.52 28.81 4.29
C ILE A 204 16.09 29.44 5.63
N ARG A 205 15.31 30.53 5.58
CA ARG A 205 14.80 31.17 6.81
C ARG A 205 13.82 30.28 7.57
N LEU A 206 12.99 29.52 6.85
CA LEU A 206 12.07 28.55 7.47
C LEU A 206 12.83 27.41 8.15
N ASP A 207 13.88 26.89 7.54
CA ASP A 207 14.73 25.84 8.13
C ASP A 207 15.41 26.31 9.42
N HIS A 208 15.92 27.54 9.43
CA HIS A 208 16.56 28.13 10.63
C HIS A 208 15.55 28.34 11.76
N ASN A 209 14.33 28.81 11.43
CA ASN A 209 13.26 28.96 12.41
C ASN A 209 12.77 27.61 12.98
N LYS A 210 12.70 26.57 12.13
CA LYS A 210 12.38 25.20 12.54
C LYS A 210 13.43 24.67 13.52
N THR A 211 14.70 24.85 13.20
CA THR A 211 15.83 24.46 14.07
C THR A 211 15.76 25.16 15.43
N ASN A 212 15.48 26.47 15.45
CA ASN A 212 15.30 27.23 16.69
C ASN A 212 14.11 26.75 17.53
N THR A 213 13.03 26.33 16.87
CA THR A 213 11.85 25.76 17.55
C THR A 213 12.23 24.44 18.22
N ILE A 214 12.96 23.56 17.53
CA ILE A 214 13.40 22.27 18.10
C ILE A 214 14.34 22.49 19.29
N PHE A 215 15.26 23.46 19.23
CA PHE A 215 16.09 23.83 20.40
C PHE A 215 15.26 24.29 21.59
N THR A 216 14.19 25.05 21.34
CA THR A 216 13.27 25.51 22.38
C THR A 216 12.52 24.34 23.01
N GLU A 217 12.02 23.40 22.21
CA GLU A 217 11.32 22.20 22.69
C GLU A 217 12.25 21.26 23.49
N ILE A 218 13.51 21.11 23.07
CA ILE A 218 14.53 20.37 23.83
C ILE A 218 14.77 21.02 25.20
N GLY A 219 14.85 22.35 25.25
CA GLY A 219 15.05 23.10 26.50
C GLY A 219 13.81 23.14 27.41
N ALA A 220 12.62 22.84 26.88
CA ALA A 220 11.35 22.94 27.58
C ALA A 220 10.84 21.61 28.15
N THR A 221 11.56 20.50 27.92
CA THR A 221 11.14 19.17 28.38
C THR A 221 12.28 18.42 29.08
N ASP A 222 11.95 17.71 30.15
CA ASP A 222 12.85 16.79 30.86
C ASP A 222 12.59 15.31 30.51
N ASP A 223 11.68 15.05 29.55
CA ASP A 223 11.32 13.70 29.11
C ASP A 223 12.42 13.12 28.20
N PRO A 224 13.16 12.08 28.64
CA PRO A 224 14.29 11.54 27.88
C PRO A 224 13.92 11.01 26.49
N GLN A 225 12.69 10.50 26.33
CA GLN A 225 12.24 9.95 25.06
C GLN A 225 11.94 11.07 24.06
N LYS A 226 11.28 12.14 24.51
CA LYS A 226 11.05 13.33 23.67
C LYS A 226 12.34 14.06 23.32
N ILE A 227 13.26 14.17 24.28
CA ILE A 227 14.60 14.72 24.03
C ILE A 227 15.31 13.93 22.93
N GLN A 228 15.26 12.59 22.98
CA GLN A 228 15.86 11.74 21.96
C GLN A 228 15.20 11.93 20.59
N GLU A 229 13.87 12.04 20.53
CA GLU A 229 13.13 12.31 19.30
C GLU A 229 13.48 13.68 18.70
N TYR A 230 13.54 14.72 19.54
CA TYR A 230 13.90 16.07 19.11
C TYR A 230 15.36 16.19 18.66
N PHE A 231 16.31 15.58 19.35
CA PHE A 231 17.70 15.53 18.88
C PHE A 231 17.83 14.71 17.59
N GLY A 232 17.07 13.62 17.45
CA GLY A 232 17.02 12.85 16.22
C GLY A 232 16.48 13.67 15.04
N GLN A 233 15.46 14.49 15.28
CA GLN A 233 14.89 15.39 14.28
C GLN A 233 15.86 16.54 13.93
N LEU A 234 16.48 17.14 14.94
CA LEU A 234 17.49 18.19 14.77
C LEU A 234 18.70 17.71 13.95
N TYR A 235 19.19 16.51 14.25
CA TYR A 235 20.29 15.89 13.49
C TYR A 235 19.93 15.72 12.01
N LYS A 236 18.72 15.21 11.72
CA LYS A 236 18.25 15.05 10.34
C LYS A 236 18.15 16.39 9.63
N ASP A 237 17.53 17.38 10.27
CA ASP A 237 17.30 18.71 9.67
C ASP A 237 18.63 19.43 9.40
N LEU A 238 19.55 19.46 10.36
CA LEU A 238 20.87 20.09 10.19
C LEU A 238 21.76 19.37 9.18
N THR A 239 21.70 18.04 9.13
CA THR A 239 22.48 17.26 8.15
C THR A 239 22.02 17.56 6.73
N VAL A 240 20.70 17.61 6.50
CA VAL A 240 20.14 17.97 5.19
C VAL A 240 20.52 19.41 4.82
N HIS A 241 20.48 20.34 5.78
CA HIS A 241 20.84 21.74 5.55
C HIS A 241 22.33 21.92 5.20
N ALA A 242 23.23 21.30 5.96
CA ALA A 242 24.68 21.38 5.72
C ALA A 242 25.07 20.77 4.36
N ILE A 243 24.44 19.66 3.97
CA ILE A 243 24.67 19.02 2.66
C ILE A 243 24.17 19.92 1.51
N ALA A 244 23.08 20.68 1.73
CA ALA A 244 22.57 21.62 0.73
C ALA A 244 23.45 22.87 0.58
N GLU A 245 24.03 23.39 1.67
CA GLU A 245 24.93 24.55 1.63
C GLU A 245 26.27 24.26 0.95
N GLU A 246 26.79 23.03 1.04
CA GLU A 246 28.03 22.61 0.35
C GLU A 246 27.88 22.49 -1.19
N GLN A 247 26.67 22.61 -1.73
CA GLN A 247 26.37 22.52 -3.16
C GLN A 247 26.22 23.90 -3.84
N VAL A 248 26.50 25.00 -3.13
CA VAL A 248 26.50 26.39 -3.63
C VAL A 248 27.93 26.93 -3.78
#